data_AF-A0A9J8D1S7-F1
#
_entry.id   AF-A0A9J8D1S7-F1
#
_cell.length_a   1.000
_cell.length_b   1.000
_cell.length_c   1.000
_cell.angle_alpha   90.00
_cell.angle_beta   90.00
_cell.angle_gamma   90.00
#
_symmetry.space_group_name_H-M   'P 1'
#
loop_
_entity.id
_entity.type
_entity.pdbx_description
1 polymer ?
#
loop_
_entity_poly.entity_id
_entity_poly.type
_entity_poly.pdbx_seq_one_letter_code
_entity_poly.pdbx_strand_id
1 'polypeptide(L)'
;MDTYCSVSEDQSDAARQQERHYYLLSELQTLVKDLPSDLAQALIDGTVYEIVQGLLDIQHLMEKNLYNQRQKLHCEHRALKQDLVRKHRQALQTCKSHNLAVLKTNQRAETEALDQRVKEEQRMMDEKVVAEMDQKVLDQQNTLEKAGVQGFYITTNPQVTLALSLSQPRLLSVFHSFLSVRHRR
;
A
#
# COMPACT_ATOMS: atom_id res chain seq x y z
N MET A 1 -7.16 -79.09 -0.16
CA MET A 1 -8.32 -78.50 0.53
C MET A 1 -8.04 -77.00 0.59
N ASP A 2 -8.02 -76.28 -0.53
CA ASP A 2 -7.47 -74.91 -0.55
C ASP A 2 -8.10 -74.08 -1.66
N THR A 3 -9.41 -73.81 -1.56
CA THR A 3 -10.08 -72.93 -2.54
C THR A 3 -11.21 -72.09 -1.95
N TYR A 4 -11.34 -72.03 -0.62
CA TYR A 4 -12.43 -71.28 0.04
C TYR A 4 -11.98 -69.95 0.67
N CYS A 5 -10.71 -69.57 0.56
CA CYS A 5 -10.16 -68.43 1.32
C CYS A 5 -10.03 -67.10 0.56
N SER A 6 -10.21 -67.05 -0.78
CA SER A 6 -9.99 -65.78 -1.53
C SER A 6 -11.22 -64.88 -1.65
N VAL A 7 -12.43 -65.44 -1.54
CA VAL A 7 -13.69 -64.68 -1.76
C VAL A 7 -14.06 -63.82 -0.54
N SER A 8 -13.60 -64.21 0.65
CA SER A 8 -13.84 -63.47 1.90
C SER A 8 -12.95 -62.24 2.04
N GLU A 9 -11.74 -62.28 1.48
CA GLU A 9 -10.80 -61.15 1.52
C GLU A 9 -11.23 -60.03 0.57
N ASP A 10 -11.66 -60.36 -0.66
CA ASP A 10 -12.14 -59.41 -1.67
C ASP A 10 -13.38 -58.62 -1.22
N GLN A 11 -14.33 -59.27 -0.55
CA GLN A 11 -15.52 -58.58 0.01
C GLN A 11 -15.15 -57.66 1.19
N SER A 12 -14.15 -58.04 1.98
CA SER A 12 -13.67 -57.22 3.10
C SER A 12 -12.92 -55.97 2.61
N ASP A 13 -12.18 -56.09 1.51
CA ASP A 13 -11.49 -54.97 0.89
C ASP A 13 -12.45 -54.03 0.15
N ALA A 14 -13.47 -54.57 -0.52
CA ALA A 14 -14.55 -53.76 -1.08
C ALA A 14 -15.32 -52.99 0.00
N ALA A 15 -15.60 -53.62 1.14
CA ALA A 15 -16.26 -52.96 2.27
C ALA A 15 -15.39 -51.85 2.89
N ARG A 16 -14.08 -52.09 3.08
CA ARG A 16 -13.13 -51.06 3.54
C ARG A 16 -12.98 -49.90 2.56
N GLN A 17 -12.98 -50.21 1.25
CA GLN A 17 -12.96 -49.21 0.19
C GLN A 17 -14.22 -48.34 0.26
N GLN A 18 -15.39 -48.96 0.40
CA GLN A 18 -16.67 -48.28 0.55
C GLN A 18 -16.68 -47.34 1.78
N GLU A 19 -16.18 -47.80 2.92
CA GLU A 19 -16.07 -47.01 4.16
C GLU A 19 -15.16 -45.78 3.99
N ARG A 20 -14.00 -45.96 3.34
CA ARG A 20 -13.09 -44.85 3.01
C ARG A 20 -13.74 -43.84 2.08
N HIS A 21 -14.49 -44.31 1.09
CA HIS A 21 -15.20 -43.43 0.17
C HIS A 21 -16.28 -42.62 0.89
N TYR A 22 -17.03 -43.24 1.81
CA TYR A 22 -18.02 -42.53 2.64
C TYR A 22 -17.37 -41.52 3.59
N TYR A 23 -16.24 -41.88 4.19
CA TYR A 23 -15.48 -40.98 5.06
C TYR A 23 -14.96 -39.74 4.29
N LEU A 24 -14.35 -39.96 3.13
CA LEU A 24 -13.89 -38.87 2.25
C LEU A 24 -15.05 -38.00 1.78
N LEU A 25 -16.20 -38.60 1.46
CA LEU A 25 -17.39 -37.86 1.05
C LEU A 25 -17.93 -36.99 2.20
N SER A 26 -17.92 -37.49 3.43
CA SER A 26 -18.37 -36.72 4.60
C SER A 26 -17.40 -35.60 4.96
N GLU A 27 -16.09 -35.83 4.88
CA GLU A 27 -15.08 -34.76 5.02
C GLU A 27 -15.28 -33.67 3.96
N LEU A 28 -15.45 -34.06 2.70
CA LEU A 28 -15.71 -33.12 1.60
C LEU A 28 -17.00 -32.34 1.83
N GLN A 29 -18.09 -32.99 2.23
CA GLN A 29 -19.35 -32.32 2.53
C GLN A 29 -19.23 -31.35 3.70
N THR A 30 -18.43 -31.68 4.72
CA THR A 30 -18.18 -30.80 5.88
C THR A 30 -17.39 -29.56 5.44
N LEU A 31 -16.31 -29.76 4.68
CA LEU A 31 -15.52 -28.65 4.11
C LEU A 31 -16.35 -27.72 3.21
N VAL A 32 -17.24 -28.28 2.39
CA VAL A 32 -18.13 -27.51 1.53
C VAL A 32 -19.21 -26.77 2.33
N LYS A 33 -19.68 -27.35 3.44
CA LYS A 33 -20.67 -26.71 4.34
C LYS A 33 -20.10 -25.52 5.10
N ASP A 34 -18.83 -25.62 5.48
CA ASP A 34 -18.12 -24.59 6.25
C ASP A 34 -17.61 -23.46 5.35
N LEU A 35 -17.64 -23.64 4.02
CA LEU A 35 -17.36 -22.58 3.06
C LEU A 35 -18.64 -21.74 2.87
N PRO A 36 -18.66 -20.45 3.24
CA PRO A 36 -19.83 -19.63 3.01
C PRO A 36 -20.13 -19.59 1.51
N SER A 37 -21.32 -20.07 1.14
CA SER A 37 -21.82 -20.18 -0.25
C SER A 37 -21.57 -18.91 -1.08
N ASP A 38 -21.74 -17.76 -0.43
CA ASP A 38 -21.57 -16.45 -1.04
C ASP A 38 -20.11 -16.08 -1.30
N LEU A 39 -19.16 -16.52 -0.46
CA LEU A 39 -17.73 -16.34 -0.69
C LEU A 39 -17.26 -17.22 -1.87
N ALA A 40 -17.75 -18.45 -1.94
CA ALA A 40 -17.49 -19.34 -3.07
C ALA A 40 -18.02 -18.73 -4.38
N GLN A 41 -19.24 -18.18 -4.37
CA GLN A 41 -19.83 -17.50 -5.52
C GLN A 41 -19.03 -16.26 -5.94
N ALA A 42 -18.64 -15.41 -4.98
CA ALA A 42 -17.84 -14.21 -5.25
C ALA A 42 -16.44 -14.54 -5.80
N LEU A 43 -15.84 -15.66 -5.38
CA LEU A 43 -14.56 -16.14 -5.91
C LEU A 43 -14.70 -16.75 -7.32
N ILE A 44 -15.83 -17.41 -7.61
CA ILE A 44 -16.13 -18.01 -8.93
C ILE A 44 -16.44 -16.93 -9.98
N ASP A 45 -17.15 -15.87 -9.60
CA ASP A 45 -17.58 -14.82 -10.53
C ASP A 45 -16.41 -13.91 -10.97
N GLY A 46 -15.24 -14.00 -10.34
CA GLY A 46 -14.02 -13.28 -10.74
C GLY A 46 -14.04 -11.77 -10.47
N THR A 47 -15.22 -11.19 -10.23
CA THR A 47 -15.46 -9.75 -10.00
C THR A 47 -14.63 -9.18 -8.85
N VAL A 48 -14.42 -9.94 -7.77
CA VAL A 48 -13.57 -9.50 -6.65
C VAL A 48 -12.13 -9.27 -7.12
N TYR A 49 -11.59 -10.12 -7.99
CA TYR A 49 -10.24 -9.96 -8.52
C TYR A 49 -10.13 -8.76 -9.44
N GLU A 50 -11.14 -8.51 -10.29
CA GLU A 50 -11.19 -7.34 -11.17
C GLU A 50 -11.26 -6.03 -10.36
N ILE A 51 -12.06 -6.00 -9.29
CA ILE A 51 -12.16 -4.85 -8.39
C ILE A 51 -10.83 -4.60 -7.68
N VAL A 52 -10.22 -5.64 -7.11
CA VAL A 52 -8.92 -5.51 -6.43
C VAL A 52 -7.83 -5.06 -7.42
N GLN A 53 -7.82 -5.58 -8.64
CA GLN A 53 -6.88 -5.17 -9.67
C GLN A 53 -7.08 -3.70 -10.07
N GLY A 54 -8.32 -3.25 -10.25
CA GLY A 54 -8.63 -1.84 -10.53
C GLY A 54 -8.22 -0.92 -9.39
N LEU A 55 -8.44 -1.31 -8.13
CA LEU A 55 -7.99 -0.54 -6.96
C LEU A 55 -6.46 -0.46 -6.88
N LEU A 56 -5.74 -1.52 -7.26
CA LEU A 56 -4.29 -1.55 -7.31
C LEU A 56 -3.74 -0.61 -8.40
N ASP A 57 -4.36 -0.59 -9.58
CA ASP A 57 -3.96 0.31 -10.67
C ASP A 57 -4.19 1.78 -10.27
N ILE A 58 -5.32 2.08 -9.62
CA ILE A 58 -5.61 3.40 -9.05
C ILE A 58 -4.55 3.78 -8.01
N GLN A 59 -4.19 2.86 -7.12
CA GLN A 59 -3.15 3.10 -6.11
C GLN A 59 -1.81 3.46 -6.75
N HIS A 60 -1.34 2.64 -7.69
CA HIS A 60 -0.06 2.89 -8.36
C HIS A 60 -0.05 4.24 -9.10
N LEU A 61 -1.14 4.59 -9.77
CA LEU A 61 -1.24 5.87 -10.45
C LEU A 61 -1.18 7.06 -9.48
N MET A 62 -1.88 6.95 -8.33
CA MET A 62 -1.89 7.97 -7.29
C MET A 62 -0.51 8.13 -6.64
N GLU A 63 0.13 7.04 -6.24
CA GLU A 63 1.49 7.06 -5.67
C GLU A 63 2.49 7.70 -6.64
N LYS A 64 2.43 7.32 -7.91
CA LYS A 64 3.27 7.92 -8.96
C LYS A 64 3.00 9.42 -9.11
N ASN A 65 1.75 9.84 -9.06
CA ASN A 65 1.37 11.26 -9.15
C ASN A 65 1.93 12.06 -7.95
N LEU A 66 1.68 11.60 -6.72
CA LEU A 66 2.19 12.23 -5.50
C LEU A 66 3.72 12.31 -5.47
N TYR A 67 4.38 11.23 -5.86
CA TYR A 67 5.84 11.21 -5.99
C TYR A 67 6.33 12.27 -6.99
N ASN A 68 5.71 12.34 -8.17
CA ASN A 68 6.08 13.32 -9.19
C ASN A 68 5.84 14.76 -8.73
N GLN A 69 4.74 15.03 -8.00
CA GLN A 69 4.47 16.35 -7.43
C GLN A 69 5.56 16.75 -6.43
N ARG A 70 5.92 15.84 -5.51
CA ARG A 70 7.00 16.06 -4.54
C ARG A 70 8.35 16.28 -5.21
N GLN A 71 8.66 15.48 -6.23
CA GLN A 71 9.90 15.62 -7.00
C GLN A 71 9.96 16.94 -7.75
N LYS A 72 8.85 17.39 -8.35
CA LYS A 72 8.76 18.68 -9.02
C LYS A 72 9.06 19.84 -8.05
N LEU A 73 8.46 19.81 -6.85
CA LEU A 73 8.71 20.82 -5.82
C LEU A 73 10.20 20.86 -5.43
N HIS A 74 10.84 19.69 -5.22
CA HIS A 74 12.27 19.62 -4.95
C HIS A 74 13.13 20.21 -6.08
N CYS A 75 12.77 19.94 -7.34
CA CYS A 75 13.45 20.51 -8.49
C CYS A 75 13.32 22.05 -8.52
N GLU A 76 12.13 22.57 -8.24
CA GLU A 76 11.87 24.02 -8.15
C GLU A 76 12.68 24.67 -7.02
N HIS A 77 12.74 24.05 -5.83
CA HIS A 77 13.57 24.51 -4.72
C HIS A 77 15.06 24.54 -5.07
N ARG A 78 15.54 23.50 -5.77
CA ARG A 78 16.93 23.45 -6.23
C ARG A 78 17.24 24.58 -7.20
N ALA A 79 16.35 24.84 -8.15
CA ALA A 79 16.48 25.93 -9.11
C ALA A 79 16.49 27.30 -8.40
N LEU A 80 15.58 27.52 -7.46
CA LEU A 80 15.51 28.75 -6.66
C LEU A 80 16.79 29.02 -5.88
N LYS A 81 17.36 28.00 -5.23
CA LYS A 81 18.64 28.13 -4.50
C LYS A 81 19.79 28.47 -5.45
N GLN A 82 19.85 27.82 -6.62
CA GLN A 82 20.86 28.11 -7.64
C GLN A 82 20.73 29.55 -8.17
N ASP A 83 19.51 30.01 -8.42
CA ASP A 83 19.25 31.38 -8.87
C ASP A 83 19.61 32.41 -7.81
N LEU A 84 19.32 32.15 -6.53
CA LEU A 84 19.72 33.04 -5.43
C LEU A 84 21.24 33.17 -5.37
N VAL A 85 21.97 32.04 -5.39
CA VAL A 85 23.44 32.03 -5.39
C VAL A 85 24.01 32.78 -6.60
N ARG A 86 23.40 32.62 -7.78
CA ARG A 86 23.78 33.35 -8.99
C ARG A 86 23.60 34.87 -8.80
N LYS A 87 22.45 35.31 -8.28
CA LYS A 87 22.17 36.73 -8.00
C LYS A 87 23.15 37.29 -6.97
N HIS A 88 23.43 36.56 -5.89
CA HIS A 88 24.39 36.96 -4.86
C HIS A 88 25.80 37.13 -5.43
N ARG A 89 26.25 36.19 -6.28
CA ARG A 89 27.54 36.28 -6.97
C ARG A 89 27.61 37.52 -7.88
N GLN A 90 26.56 37.79 -8.66
CA GLN A 90 26.50 38.97 -9.54
C GLN A 90 26.52 40.27 -8.74
N ALA A 91 25.76 40.34 -7.64
CA ALA A 91 25.73 41.51 -6.76
C ALA A 91 27.10 41.79 -6.12
N LEU A 92 27.86 40.74 -5.77
CA LEU A 92 29.23 40.88 -5.24
C LEU A 92 30.21 41.43 -6.28
N GLN A 93 30.03 41.09 -7.56
CA GLN A 93 30.89 41.58 -8.64
C GLN A 93 30.69 43.07 -8.93
N THR A 94 29.49 43.61 -8.71
CA THR A 94 29.15 45.01 -8.97
C THR A 94 29.21 45.90 -7.73
N CYS A 95 29.42 45.33 -6.54
CA CYS A 95 29.40 46.06 -5.27
C CYS A 95 30.66 46.90 -5.04
N LYS A 96 30.49 48.12 -4.52
CA LYS A 96 31.59 48.98 -4.02
C LYS A 96 31.96 48.61 -2.57
N SER A 97 33.23 48.79 -2.19
CA SER A 97 33.78 48.36 -0.90
C SER A 97 32.99 48.81 0.33
N HIS A 98 32.48 50.04 0.35
CA HIS A 98 31.73 50.60 1.47
C HIS A 98 30.35 49.95 1.70
N ASN A 99 29.78 49.25 0.71
CA ASN A 99 28.47 48.59 0.82
C ASN A 99 28.56 47.08 1.07
N LEU A 100 29.78 46.53 1.10
CA LEU A 100 29.99 45.09 1.12
C LEU A 100 29.46 44.42 2.40
N ALA A 101 29.60 45.07 3.55
CA ALA A 101 29.14 44.52 4.84
C ALA A 101 27.62 44.40 4.91
N VAL A 102 26.91 45.46 4.48
CA VAL A 102 25.44 45.49 4.42
C VAL A 102 24.94 44.47 3.39
N LEU A 103 25.57 44.42 2.21
CA LEU A 103 25.22 43.44 1.18
C LEU A 103 25.34 42.01 1.68
N LYS A 104 26.46 41.64 2.33
CA LYS A 104 26.66 40.30 2.90
C LYS A 104 25.62 39.95 3.96
N THR A 105 25.24 40.93 4.79
CA THR A 105 24.19 40.75 5.81
C THR A 105 22.84 40.47 5.16
N ASN A 106 22.48 41.23 4.12
CA ASN A 106 21.25 41.02 3.35
C ASN A 106 21.25 39.66 2.64
N GLN A 107 22.36 39.27 2.00
CA GLN A 107 22.49 37.96 1.34
C GLN A 107 22.31 36.79 2.32
N ARG A 108 22.84 36.93 3.54
CA ARG A 108 22.64 35.93 4.59
C ARG A 108 21.16 35.85 5.00
N ALA A 109 20.53 36.98 5.26
CA ALA A 109 19.11 37.03 5.62
C ALA A 109 18.21 36.46 4.50
N GLU A 110 18.49 36.77 3.23
CA GLU A 110 17.79 36.19 2.08
C GLU A 110 17.96 34.67 1.98
N THR A 111 19.16 34.16 2.26
CA THR A 111 19.43 32.72 2.28
C THR A 111 18.63 32.03 3.39
N GLU A 112 18.67 32.58 4.60
CA GLU A 112 17.93 32.05 5.75
C GLU A 112 16.42 32.08 5.51
N ALA A 113 15.90 33.16 4.94
CA ALA A 113 14.49 33.28 4.57
C ALA A 113 14.08 32.25 3.49
N LEU A 114 14.92 32.04 2.47
CA LEU A 114 14.65 31.04 1.45
C LEU A 114 14.68 29.62 2.02
N ASP A 115 15.65 29.30 2.88
CA ASP A 115 15.75 27.99 3.51
C ASP A 115 14.54 27.70 4.40
N GLN A 116 14.07 28.70 5.16
CA GLN A 116 12.85 28.56 5.96
C GLN A 116 11.62 28.33 5.08
N ARG A 117 11.48 29.07 3.98
CA ARG A 117 10.37 28.90 3.04
C ARG A 117 10.38 27.51 2.40
N VAL A 118 11.54 27.06 1.91
CA VAL A 118 11.73 25.72 1.34
C VAL A 118 11.34 24.63 2.33
N LYS A 119 11.77 24.76 3.59
CA LYS A 119 11.44 23.80 4.65
C LYS A 119 9.94 23.74 4.93
N GLU A 120 9.28 24.90 4.98
CA GLU A 120 7.84 24.99 5.22
C GLU A 120 7.03 24.41 4.05
N GLU A 121 7.36 24.78 2.81
CA GLU A 121 6.73 24.22 1.62
C GLU A 121 6.92 22.70 1.53
N GLN A 122 8.11 22.19 1.89
CA GLN A 122 8.36 20.76 1.95
C GLN A 122 7.50 20.06 3.01
N ARG A 123 7.38 20.67 4.19
CA ARG A 123 6.53 20.14 5.27
C ARG A 123 5.07 20.06 4.82
N MET A 124 4.55 21.14 4.26
CA MET A 124 3.16 21.19 3.77
C MET A 124 2.90 20.15 2.67
N MET A 125 3.85 19.96 1.75
CA MET A 125 3.76 18.91 0.73
C MET A 125 3.73 17.51 1.36
N ASP A 126 4.62 17.24 2.33
CA ASP A 126 4.68 15.94 2.98
C ASP A 126 3.39 15.65 3.80
N GLU A 127 2.85 16.64 4.49
CA GLU A 127 1.56 16.54 5.19
C GLU A 127 0.40 16.28 4.21
N LYS A 128 0.39 16.98 3.08
CA LYS A 128 -0.60 16.76 2.01
C LYS A 128 -0.52 15.34 1.44
N VAL A 129 0.68 14.84 1.15
CA VAL A 129 0.89 13.47 0.64
C VAL A 129 0.31 12.45 1.61
N VAL A 130 0.59 12.60 2.91
CA VAL A 130 0.05 11.69 3.94
C VAL A 130 -1.46 11.74 3.99
N ALA A 131 -2.05 12.94 4.03
CA ALA A 131 -3.50 13.10 4.08
C ALA A 131 -4.20 12.51 2.84
N GLU A 132 -3.63 12.70 1.64
CA GLU A 132 -4.17 12.09 0.42
C GLU A 132 -4.05 10.57 0.41
N MET A 133 -2.93 10.01 0.90
CA MET A 133 -2.77 8.55 1.04
C MET A 133 -3.78 7.96 2.04
N ASP A 134 -3.96 8.59 3.19
CA ASP A 134 -4.92 8.14 4.21
C ASP A 134 -6.36 8.16 3.67
N GLN A 135 -6.74 9.23 2.95
CA GLN A 135 -8.05 9.30 2.30
C GLN A 135 -8.23 8.19 1.26
N LYS A 136 -7.18 7.85 0.50
CA LYS A 136 -7.26 6.77 -0.49
C LYS A 136 -7.45 5.40 0.14
N VAL A 137 -6.85 5.15 1.31
CA VAL A 137 -7.12 3.93 2.08
C VAL A 137 -8.60 3.84 2.46
N LEU A 138 -9.18 4.94 2.95
CA LEU A 138 -10.60 4.97 3.30
C LEU A 138 -11.49 4.71 2.08
N ASP A 139 -11.19 5.35 0.95
CA ASP A 139 -11.93 5.18 -0.30
C ASP A 139 -11.89 3.70 -0.76
N GLN A 140 -10.70 3.08 -0.77
CA GLN A 140 -10.51 1.68 -1.18
C GLN A 140 -11.25 0.72 -0.25
N GLN A 141 -11.18 0.92 1.07
CA GLN A 141 -11.92 0.11 2.03
C GLN A 141 -13.44 0.23 1.82
N ASN A 142 -13.94 1.44 1.54
CA ASN A 142 -15.35 1.68 1.25
C ASN A 142 -15.80 1.00 -0.06
N THR A 143 -14.96 1.04 -1.11
CA THR A 143 -15.25 0.33 -2.36
C THR A 143 -15.32 -1.19 -2.15
N LEU A 144 -14.42 -1.76 -1.36
CA LEU A 144 -14.42 -3.19 -1.05
C LEU A 144 -15.64 -3.61 -0.21
N GLU A 145 -16.06 -2.78 0.76
CA GLU A 145 -17.28 -3.02 1.54
C GLU A 145 -18.53 -2.97 0.64
N LYS A 146 -18.65 -1.95 -0.21
CA LYS A 146 -19.77 -1.81 -1.15
C LYS A 146 -19.83 -2.92 -2.20
N ALA A 147 -18.67 -3.45 -2.59
CA ALA A 147 -18.57 -4.59 -3.48
C ALA A 147 -18.97 -5.92 -2.81
N GLY A 148 -19.27 -5.91 -1.50
CA GLY A 148 -19.71 -7.11 -0.78
C GLY A 148 -18.61 -8.15 -0.62
N VAL A 149 -17.33 -7.74 -0.62
CA VAL A 149 -16.20 -8.67 -0.44
C VAL A 149 -16.27 -9.27 0.96
N GLN A 150 -16.71 -10.52 1.06
CA GLN A 150 -16.88 -11.21 2.34
C GLN A 150 -15.56 -11.33 3.10
N GLY A 151 -15.61 -11.04 4.40
CA GLY A 151 -14.43 -11.03 5.28
C GLY A 151 -13.63 -9.73 5.28
N PHE A 152 -14.01 -8.74 4.47
CA PHE A 152 -13.45 -7.39 4.53
C PHE A 152 -14.34 -6.48 5.39
N TYR A 153 -13.75 -5.84 6.39
CA TYR A 153 -14.44 -4.87 7.26
C TYR A 153 -13.63 -3.58 7.30
N ILE A 154 -14.31 -2.44 7.23
CA ILE A 154 -13.67 -1.14 7.44
C ILE A 154 -13.05 -1.13 8.85
N THR A 155 -11.76 -0.84 8.96
CA THR A 155 -11.08 -0.76 10.24
C THR A 155 -10.26 0.52 10.33
N THR A 156 -10.51 1.28 11.39
CA THR A 156 -9.72 2.46 11.78
C THR A 156 -8.65 2.12 12.82
N ASN A 157 -8.53 0.84 13.21
CA ASN A 157 -7.59 0.40 14.23
C ASN A 157 -6.20 0.09 13.62
N PRO A 158 -5.16 0.88 13.94
CA PRO A 158 -3.83 0.72 13.34
C PRO A 158 -3.17 -0.64 13.61
N GLN A 159 -3.56 -1.36 14.67
CA GLN A 159 -3.02 -2.70 14.97
C GLN A 159 -3.67 -3.80 14.13
N VAL A 160 -4.94 -3.64 13.73
CA VAL A 160 -5.63 -4.59 12.86
C VAL A 160 -5.17 -4.42 11.41
N THR A 161 -4.88 -3.19 11.00
CA THR A 161 -4.21 -2.87 9.73
C THR A 161 -2.86 -3.57 9.59
N LEU A 162 -2.09 -3.67 10.70
CA LEU A 162 -0.84 -4.42 10.80
C LEU A 162 -1.02 -5.95 10.76
N ALA A 163 -2.05 -6.48 11.42
CA ALA A 163 -2.30 -7.93 11.44
C ALA A 163 -2.73 -8.48 10.07
N LEU A 164 -3.53 -7.73 9.30
CA LEU A 164 -3.88 -8.05 7.92
C LEU A 164 -2.67 -7.97 6.97
N SER A 165 -1.64 -7.18 7.31
CA SER A 165 -0.41 -7.04 6.51
C SER A 165 0.55 -8.25 6.58
N LEU A 166 0.38 -9.13 7.58
CA LEU A 166 1.31 -10.24 7.86
C LEU A 166 0.84 -11.61 7.32
N SER A 167 -0.42 -11.76 6.91
CA SER A 167 -1.00 -13.05 6.51
C SER A 167 -1.08 -13.28 5.00
N GLN A 168 -0.77 -12.29 4.15
CA GLN A 168 -0.79 -12.43 2.69
C GLN A 168 0.42 -11.77 2.00
N PRO A 169 1.42 -12.54 1.53
CA PRO A 169 2.64 -12.00 0.92
C PRO A 169 2.45 -11.26 -0.40
N ARG A 170 1.27 -11.35 -1.02
CA ARG A 170 0.96 -10.66 -2.30
C ARG A 170 0.32 -9.28 -2.10
N LEU A 171 -0.23 -8.99 -0.91
CA LEU A 171 -0.67 -7.65 -0.50
C LEU A 171 0.48 -6.82 0.11
N LEU A 172 1.68 -7.40 0.21
CA LEU A 172 2.84 -6.76 0.81
C LEU A 172 3.27 -5.49 0.07
N SER A 173 3.09 -5.37 -1.26
CA SER A 173 3.42 -4.13 -1.97
C SER A 173 2.50 -2.97 -1.58
N VAL A 174 1.23 -3.27 -1.27
CA VAL A 174 0.25 -2.29 -0.82
C VAL A 174 0.63 -1.82 0.59
N PHE A 175 0.92 -2.73 1.51
CA PHE A 175 1.17 -2.41 2.93
C PHE A 175 2.60 -1.93 3.27
N HIS A 176 3.64 -2.32 2.53
CA HIS A 176 5.02 -1.91 2.83
C HIS A 176 5.27 -0.41 2.54
N SER A 177 4.51 0.19 1.62
CA SER A 177 4.46 1.64 1.40
C SER A 177 3.80 2.39 2.57
N PHE A 178 2.91 1.75 3.33
CA PHE A 178 2.20 2.34 4.48
C PHE A 178 3.02 2.38 5.79
N LEU A 179 4.00 1.48 5.98
CA LEU A 179 4.75 1.39 7.25
C LEU A 179 6.08 2.15 7.25
N SER A 180 6.69 2.40 6.09
CA SER A 180 8.00 3.08 6.02
C SER A 180 7.98 4.57 6.41
N VAL A 181 6.81 5.22 6.42
CA VAL A 181 6.70 6.65 6.79
C VAL A 181 6.42 6.85 8.29
N ARG A 182 5.88 5.85 8.99
CA ARG A 182 5.54 5.96 10.42
C ARG A 182 6.72 5.70 11.37
N HIS A 183 7.84 5.17 10.87
CA HIS A 183 9.04 4.86 11.66
C HIS A 183 10.18 5.89 11.56
N ARG A 184 9.91 7.09 11.03
CA ARG A 184 10.82 8.24 11.10
C ARG A 184 10.15 9.47 11.73
N ARG A 185 9.58 9.28 12.92
CA ARG A 185 9.45 10.38 13.89
C ARG A 185 10.55 10.25 14.92
#